data_AF-A0A964PDP4-F1
#
_entry.id   AF-A0A964PDP4-F1
#
_cell.length_a   1.000
_cell.length_b   1.000
_cell.length_c   1.000
_cell.angle_alpha   90.00
_cell.angle_beta   90.00
_cell.angle_gamma   90.00
#
_symmetry.space_group_name_H-M   'P 1'
#
loop_
_entity.id
_entity.type
_entity.pdbx_description
1 polymer ?
#
loop_
_entity_poly.entity_id
_entity_poly.type
_entity_poly.pdbx_seq_one_letter_code
_entity_poly.pdbx_strand_id
1 'polypeptide(L)'
;MPNCPQCTKPLREITRRCPSCQADLDLLVDYVSHLQGGLERAENLVKAGDLGQAIWAYLEVLEVDPDNPQARKQIAQVVTAVRQFDTIMPGRRWANNLPPLVPPSPRPWWHWAVFAGAIAAALAIGFAADKIELPAIESKAEFKKDNNEGLMGPIRPER
;
A
#
# COMPACT_ATOMS: atom_id res chain seq x y z
N MET A 1 8.71 -26.45 -30.23
CA MET A 1 10.09 -26.58 -30.76
C MET A 1 10.21 -25.64 -31.95
N PRO A 2 11.14 -24.67 -31.93
CA PRO A 2 11.31 -23.75 -33.04
C PRO A 2 11.84 -24.47 -34.29
N ASN A 3 11.36 -24.06 -35.46
CA ASN A 3 11.86 -24.53 -36.75
C ASN A 3 12.97 -23.58 -37.25
N CYS A 4 13.95 -24.13 -37.95
CA CYS A 4 14.97 -23.30 -38.60
C CYS A 4 14.32 -22.46 -39.73
N PRO A 5 14.49 -21.13 -39.78
CA PRO A 5 13.89 -20.30 -40.82
C PRO A 5 14.47 -20.57 -42.22
N GLN A 6 15.67 -21.14 -42.31
CA GLN A 6 16.35 -21.40 -43.59
C GLN A 6 16.01 -22.76 -44.21
N CYS A 7 15.87 -23.81 -43.40
CA CYS A 7 15.62 -25.17 -43.91
C CYS A 7 14.30 -25.79 -43.43
N THR A 8 13.53 -25.08 -42.59
CA THR A 8 12.23 -25.48 -42.05
C THR A 8 12.26 -26.77 -41.20
N LYS A 9 13.44 -27.35 -40.98
CA LYS A 9 13.60 -28.55 -40.14
C LYS A 9 13.43 -28.20 -38.66
N PRO A 10 12.79 -29.08 -37.87
CA PRO A 10 12.64 -28.87 -36.44
C PRO A 10 13.99 -28.97 -35.73
N LEU A 11 14.27 -28.02 -34.85
CA LEU A 11 15.47 -28.04 -34.02
C LEU A 11 15.24 -28.92 -32.79
N ARG A 12 16.07 -29.97 -32.63
CA ARG A 12 16.03 -30.85 -31.44
C ARG A 12 16.65 -30.18 -30.22
N GLU A 13 17.64 -29.33 -30.45
CA GLU A 13 18.41 -28.65 -29.41
C GLU A 13 18.70 -27.23 -29.88
N ILE A 14 18.64 -26.27 -28.95
CA ILE A 14 18.86 -24.84 -29.21
C ILE A 14 20.38 -24.64 -29.30
N THR A 15 20.91 -24.65 -30.52
CA THR A 15 22.34 -24.54 -30.82
C THR A 15 22.60 -23.32 -31.70
N ARG A 16 23.79 -22.71 -31.57
CA ARG A 16 24.16 -21.50 -32.32
C ARG A 16 24.22 -21.71 -33.84
N ARG A 17 24.39 -22.96 -34.31
CA ARG A 17 24.37 -23.31 -35.73
C ARG A 17 23.43 -24.47 -35.98
N CYS A 18 22.61 -24.37 -37.03
CA CYS A 18 21.74 -25.48 -37.40
C CYS A 18 22.56 -26.69 -37.89
N PRO A 19 22.39 -27.90 -37.34
CA PRO A 19 23.16 -29.08 -37.75
C PRO A 19 22.86 -29.54 -39.19
N SER A 20 21.71 -29.14 -39.76
CA SER A 20 21.35 -29.57 -41.11
C SER A 20 21.79 -28.62 -42.21
N CYS A 21 21.74 -27.30 -41.99
CA CYS A 21 22.02 -26.30 -43.03
C CYS A 21 23.13 -25.32 -42.66
N GLN A 22 23.71 -25.45 -41.46
CA GLN A 22 24.77 -24.58 -40.93
C GLN A 22 24.41 -23.09 -40.84
N ALA A 23 23.13 -22.72 -40.95
CA ALA A 23 22.68 -21.35 -40.73
C ALA A 23 23.03 -20.89 -39.31
N ASP A 24 23.46 -19.64 -39.20
CA ASP A 24 23.73 -18.98 -37.94
C ASP A 24 22.41 -18.63 -37.24
N LEU A 25 22.28 -19.08 -36.00
CA LEU A 25 21.11 -18.91 -35.15
C LEU A 25 21.46 -18.16 -33.87
N ASP A 26 22.64 -17.55 -33.75
CA ASP A 26 23.12 -16.95 -32.50
C ASP A 26 22.12 -15.97 -31.90
N LEU A 27 21.59 -15.04 -32.72
CA LEU A 27 20.59 -14.07 -32.30
C LEU A 27 19.29 -14.73 -31.79
N LEU A 28 18.86 -15.82 -32.42
CA LEU A 28 17.66 -16.55 -32.02
C LEU A 28 17.88 -17.32 -30.72
N VAL A 29 19.07 -17.90 -30.54
CA VAL A 29 19.47 -18.58 -29.30
C VAL A 29 19.50 -17.57 -28.15
N ASP A 30 20.17 -16.43 -28.34
CA ASP A 30 20.27 -15.38 -27.33
C ASP A 30 18.90 -14.85 -26.95
N TYR A 31 18.04 -14.56 -27.93
CA TYR A 31 16.65 -14.15 -27.71
C TYR A 31 15.85 -15.18 -26.88
N VAL A 32 15.87 -16.45 -27.29
CA VAL A 32 15.14 -17.52 -26.57
C VAL A 32 15.68 -17.70 -25.16
N SER A 33 17.00 -17.65 -24.97
CA SER A 33 17.64 -17.79 -23.66
C SER A 33 17.25 -16.63 -22.73
N HIS A 34 17.17 -15.41 -23.26
CA HIS A 34 16.76 -14.24 -22.50
C HIS A 34 15.30 -14.35 -22.05
N LEU A 35 14.40 -14.76 -22.93
CA LEU A 35 12.98 -14.99 -22.60
C LEU A 35 12.81 -16.10 -21.55
N GLN A 36 13.48 -17.24 -21.73
CA GLN A 36 13.43 -18.34 -20.78
C GLN A 36 13.98 -17.94 -19.40
N GLY A 37 15.12 -17.26 -19.37
CA GLY A 37 15.70 -16.76 -18.12
C GLY A 37 14.82 -15.74 -17.42
N GLY A 38 14.14 -14.86 -18.16
CA GLY A 38 13.15 -13.93 -17.60
C GLY A 38 11.95 -14.64 -16.97
N LEU A 39 11.41 -15.66 -17.65
CA LEU A 39 10.30 -16.47 -17.15
C LEU A 39 10.68 -17.26 -15.89
N GLU A 40 11.83 -17.93 -15.88
CA GLU A 40 12.32 -18.66 -14.72
C GLU A 40 12.54 -17.74 -13.52
N ARG A 41 13.12 -16.56 -13.74
CA ARG A 41 13.28 -15.54 -12.69
C ARG A 41 11.93 -15.12 -12.11
N ALA A 42 10.95 -14.84 -12.97
CA ALA A 42 9.60 -14.46 -12.54
C ALA A 42 8.95 -15.58 -11.71
N GLU A 43 9.05 -16.84 -12.16
CA GLU A 43 8.50 -17.99 -11.43
C GLU A 43 9.18 -18.20 -10.07
N ASN A 44 10.48 -17.97 -9.97
CA ASN A 44 11.20 -18.03 -8.70
C ASN A 44 10.74 -16.94 -7.73
N LEU A 45 10.46 -15.73 -8.22
CA LEU A 45 9.89 -14.64 -7.42
C LEU A 45 8.46 -14.96 -6.94
N VAL A 46 7.64 -15.59 -7.79
CA VAL A 46 6.31 -16.08 -7.37
C VAL A 46 6.44 -17.12 -6.25
N LYS A 47 7.35 -18.08 -6.38
CA LYS A 47 7.61 -19.09 -5.34
C LYS A 47 8.15 -18.48 -4.04
N ALA A 48 8.91 -17.40 -4.13
CA ALA A 48 9.40 -16.64 -2.98
C ALA A 48 8.31 -15.79 -2.29
N GLY A 49 7.17 -15.57 -2.96
CA GLY A 49 6.08 -14.71 -2.48
C GLY A 49 6.24 -13.23 -2.84
N ASP A 50 7.28 -12.87 -3.59
CA ASP A 50 7.57 -11.50 -4.04
C ASP A 50 6.75 -11.15 -5.28
N LEU A 51 5.41 -11.15 -5.14
CA LEU A 51 4.47 -11.01 -6.26
C LEU A 51 4.65 -9.71 -7.06
N GLY A 52 5.05 -8.61 -6.39
CA GLY A 52 5.31 -7.33 -7.06
C GLY A 52 6.50 -7.41 -8.01
N GLN A 53 7.62 -8.00 -7.58
CA GLN A 53 8.79 -8.17 -8.43
C GLN A 53 8.54 -9.21 -9.52
N ALA A 54 7.76 -10.27 -9.23
CA ALA A 54 7.36 -11.25 -10.23
C ALA A 54 6.58 -10.62 -11.39
N ILE A 55 5.65 -9.70 -11.09
CA ILE A 55 4.89 -8.96 -12.11
C ILE A 55 5.85 -8.17 -13.02
N TRP A 56 6.81 -7.44 -12.44
CA TRP A 56 7.81 -6.70 -13.21
C TRP A 56 8.63 -7.62 -14.12
N ALA A 57 9.10 -8.76 -13.61
CA ALA A 57 9.84 -9.73 -14.41
C ALA A 57 9.00 -10.32 -15.57
N TYR A 58 7.69 -10.55 -15.37
CA TYR A 58 6.82 -10.94 -16.49
C TYR A 58 6.60 -9.82 -17.51
N LEU A 59 6.53 -8.57 -17.05
CA LEU A 59 6.40 -7.42 -17.96
C LEU A 59 7.65 -7.23 -18.82
N GLU A 60 8.85 -7.43 -18.27
CA GLU A 60 10.10 -7.43 -19.06
C GLU A 60 10.06 -8.47 -20.20
N VAL A 61 9.54 -9.68 -19.91
CA VAL A 61 9.37 -10.71 -20.95
C VAL A 61 8.35 -10.28 -22.00
N LEU A 62 7.24 -9.67 -21.59
CA LEU A 62 6.18 -9.19 -22.50
C LEU A 62 6.57 -7.95 -23.30
N GLU A 63 7.54 -7.16 -22.83
CA GLU A 63 8.11 -6.05 -23.60
C GLU A 63 8.91 -6.56 -24.79
N VAL A 64 9.61 -7.69 -24.62
CA VAL A 64 10.38 -8.35 -25.66
C VAL A 64 9.48 -9.19 -26.58
N ASP A 65 8.51 -9.93 -26.01
CA ASP A 65 7.55 -10.76 -26.74
C ASP A 65 6.11 -10.55 -26.24
N PRO A 66 5.36 -9.59 -26.82
CA PRO A 66 4.02 -9.23 -26.34
C PRO A 66 2.99 -10.35 -26.53
N ASP A 67 3.25 -11.29 -27.44
CA ASP A 67 2.36 -12.40 -27.76
C ASP A 67 2.74 -13.70 -27.04
N ASN A 68 3.72 -13.66 -26.13
CA ASN A 68 4.14 -14.84 -25.37
C ASN A 68 2.99 -15.42 -24.53
N PRO A 69 2.43 -16.60 -24.90
CA PRO A 69 1.23 -17.12 -24.24
C PRO A 69 1.52 -17.57 -22.81
N GLN A 70 2.74 -18.00 -22.51
CA GLN A 70 3.13 -18.43 -21.18
C GLN A 70 3.21 -17.23 -20.23
N ALA A 71 3.92 -16.16 -20.62
CA ALA A 71 4.04 -14.96 -19.80
C ALA A 71 2.65 -14.34 -19.50
N ARG A 72 1.80 -14.21 -20.53
CA ARG A 72 0.43 -13.68 -20.38
C ARG A 72 -0.44 -14.51 -19.44
N LYS A 73 -0.34 -15.84 -19.51
CA LYS A 73 -1.09 -16.74 -18.63
C LYS A 73 -0.62 -16.61 -17.18
N GLN A 74 0.69 -16.62 -16.96
CA GLN A 74 1.27 -16.60 -15.61
C GLN A 74 1.04 -15.24 -14.92
N ILE A 75 1.26 -14.12 -15.60
CA ILE A 75 0.99 -12.80 -15.03
C ILE A 75 -0.49 -12.62 -14.68
N ALA A 76 -1.40 -13.12 -15.51
CA ALA A 76 -2.84 -13.07 -15.24
C ALA A 76 -3.18 -13.84 -13.95
N GLN A 77 -2.59 -15.03 -13.75
CA GLN A 77 -2.77 -15.79 -12.51
C GLN A 77 -2.25 -15.03 -11.29
N VAL A 78 -1.04 -14.46 -11.39
CA VAL A 78 -0.45 -13.67 -10.30
C VAL A 78 -1.32 -12.46 -9.97
N VAL A 79 -1.78 -11.70 -10.97
CA VAL A 79 -2.67 -10.54 -10.77
C VAL A 79 -4.00 -10.94 -10.13
N THR A 80 -4.58 -12.08 -10.55
CA THR A 80 -5.81 -12.57 -9.91
C THR A 80 -5.59 -12.96 -8.46
N ALA A 81 -4.46 -13.59 -8.14
CA ALA A 81 -4.10 -13.93 -6.77
C ALA A 81 -3.93 -12.68 -5.91
N VAL A 82 -3.16 -11.69 -6.37
CA VAL A 82 -2.99 -10.40 -5.68
C VAL A 82 -4.33 -9.73 -5.41
N ARG A 83 -5.21 -9.67 -6.42
CA ARG A 83 -6.54 -9.08 -6.27
C ARG A 83 -7.40 -9.81 -5.24
N GLN A 84 -7.33 -11.15 -5.20
CA GLN A 84 -8.04 -11.96 -4.21
C GLN A 84 -7.51 -11.70 -2.80
N PHE A 85 -6.19 -11.65 -2.62
CA PHE A 85 -5.56 -11.30 -1.35
C PHE A 85 -5.98 -9.90 -0.87
N ASP A 86 -6.02 -8.93 -1.77
CA ASP A 86 -6.46 -7.57 -1.45
C ASP A 86 -7.92 -7.50 -1.01
N THR A 87 -8.80 -8.33 -1.62
CA THR A 87 -10.21 -8.40 -1.21
C THR A 87 -10.42 -9.06 0.14
N ILE A 88 -9.60 -10.06 0.52
CA ILE A 88 -9.75 -10.81 1.78
C ILE A 88 -9.13 -10.04 2.95
N MET A 89 -8.10 -9.23 2.71
CA MET A 89 -7.44 -8.42 3.75
C MET A 89 -7.57 -6.91 3.50
N PRO A 90 -8.79 -6.34 3.48
CA PRO A 90 -8.99 -4.91 3.21
C PRO A 90 -8.31 -4.02 4.25
N GLY A 91 -8.06 -4.55 5.46
CA GLY A 91 -7.46 -3.85 6.59
C GLY A 91 -5.96 -3.56 6.47
N ARG A 92 -5.20 -4.13 5.53
CA ARG A 92 -3.75 -3.80 5.38
C ARG A 92 -3.47 -2.55 4.53
N ARG A 93 -4.50 -1.93 3.93
CA ARG A 93 -4.35 -0.66 3.19
C ARG A 93 -3.83 0.50 4.04
N TRP A 94 -4.04 0.48 5.36
CA TRP A 94 -3.58 1.52 6.29
C TRP A 94 -2.07 1.56 6.53
N ALA A 95 -1.33 0.49 6.24
CA ALA A 95 0.09 0.39 6.57
C ALA A 95 1.01 1.03 5.50
N ASN A 96 0.50 1.29 4.30
CA ASN A 96 1.27 1.84 3.18
C ASN A 96 0.84 3.26 2.84
N ASN A 97 0.95 4.23 3.76
CA ASN A 97 1.00 5.69 3.56
C ASN A 97 0.09 6.34 2.48
N LEU A 98 -1.03 5.72 2.10
CA LEU A 98 -2.02 6.32 1.22
C LEU A 98 -3.07 6.96 2.13
N PRO A 99 -3.36 8.26 1.97
CA PRO A 99 -4.36 8.91 2.79
C PRO A 99 -5.69 8.17 2.62
N PRO A 100 -6.37 7.82 3.73
CA PRO A 100 -7.63 7.11 3.66
C PRO A 100 -8.61 7.93 2.82
N LEU A 101 -9.24 7.29 1.83
CA LEU A 101 -10.49 7.81 1.26
C LEU A 101 -11.55 7.66 2.35
N VAL A 102 -11.53 8.57 3.31
CA VAL A 102 -12.59 8.73 4.30
C VAL A 102 -13.80 9.24 3.50
N PRO A 103 -14.90 8.48 3.38
CA PRO A 103 -16.13 9.08 2.88
C PRO A 103 -16.43 10.25 3.81
N PRO A 104 -16.75 11.46 3.29
CA PRO A 104 -17.00 12.60 4.15
C PRO A 104 -18.06 12.19 5.17
N SER A 105 -17.68 12.16 6.44
CA SER A 105 -18.62 11.88 7.52
C SER A 105 -19.77 12.86 7.34
N PRO A 106 -21.04 12.41 7.26
CA PRO A 106 -22.17 13.32 7.16
C PRO A 106 -22.21 14.07 8.48
N ARG A 107 -21.55 15.23 8.56
CA ARG A 107 -21.58 16.12 9.72
C ARG A 107 -22.97 16.77 9.71
N PRO A 108 -23.90 16.38 10.60
CA PRO A 108 -25.22 16.97 10.59
C PRO A 108 -25.09 18.45 10.96
N TRP A 109 -25.68 19.31 10.14
CA TRP A 109 -25.77 20.77 10.30
C TRP A 109 -26.17 21.22 11.71
N TRP A 110 -26.83 20.35 12.47
CA TRP A 110 -27.28 20.58 13.84
C TRP A 110 -26.16 20.94 14.82
N HIS A 111 -24.93 20.46 14.64
CA HIS A 111 -23.82 20.84 15.53
C HIS A 111 -23.49 22.34 15.45
N TRP A 112 -23.60 22.97 14.27
CA TRP A 112 -23.42 24.42 14.14
C TRP A 112 -24.52 25.20 14.86
N ALA A 113 -25.76 24.70 14.87
CA ALA A 113 -26.86 25.29 15.63
C ALA A 113 -26.62 25.21 17.15
N VAL A 114 -26.11 24.07 17.65
CA VAL A 114 -25.76 23.92 19.08
C VAL A 114 -24.61 24.84 19.47
N PHE A 115 -23.55 24.93 18.66
CA PHE A 115 -22.43 25.84 18.93
C PHE A 115 -22.86 27.31 18.90
N ALA A 116 -23.66 27.73 17.93
CA ALA A 116 -24.18 29.10 17.86
C ALA A 116 -25.08 29.42 19.06
N GLY A 117 -25.93 28.49 19.48
CA GLY A 117 -26.77 28.63 20.67
C GLY A 117 -25.96 28.78 21.95
N ALA A 118 -24.90 27.99 22.13
CA ALA A 118 -24.03 28.08 23.30
C ALA A 118 -23.29 29.44 23.39
N ILE A 119 -22.81 29.96 22.27
CA ILE A 119 -22.15 31.27 22.20
C ILE A 119 -23.14 32.39 22.54
N ALA A 120 -24.36 32.33 21.98
CA ALA A 120 -25.40 33.31 22.26
C ALA A 120 -25.81 33.30 23.75
N ALA A 121 -25.92 32.11 24.37
CA ALA A 121 -26.20 31.96 25.79
C ALA A 121 -25.09 32.57 26.67
N ALA A 122 -23.83 32.31 26.34
CA ALA A 122 -22.69 32.90 27.07
C ALA A 122 -22.67 34.43 26.99
N LEU A 123 -22.96 34.99 25.81
CA LEU A 123 -23.06 36.44 25.63
C LEU A 123 -24.26 37.05 26.38
N ALA A 124 -25.40 36.36 26.42
CA ALA A 124 -26.57 36.81 27.17
C ALA A 124 -26.33 36.82 28.69
N ILE A 125 -25.61 35.82 29.22
CA ILE A 125 -25.20 35.80 30.64
C ILE A 125 -24.28 36.99 30.94
N GLY A 126 -23.33 37.29 30.05
CA GLY A 126 -22.46 38.46 30.18
C GLY A 126 -23.22 39.79 30.16
N PHE A 127 -24.23 39.93 29.29
CA PHE A 127 -25.03 41.16 29.17
C PHE A 127 -26.02 41.35 30.33
N ALA A 128 -26.50 40.27 30.96
CA ALA A 128 -27.40 40.33 32.10
C ALA A 128 -26.67 40.60 33.44
N ALA A 129 -25.35 40.42 33.50
CA ALA A 129 -24.54 40.63 34.70
C ALA A 129 -24.49 42.10 35.16
N ASP A 130 -24.88 43.07 34.33
CA ASP A 130 -24.92 44.50 34.68
C ASP A 130 -26.20 44.90 35.46
N LYS A 131 -27.14 43.97 35.66
CA LYS A 131 -28.43 44.20 36.34
C LYS A 131 -28.59 43.48 37.68
N ILE A 132 -27.63 42.64 38.06
CA ILE A 132 -27.75 41.83 39.28
C ILE A 132 -26.82 42.46 40.33
N GLU A 133 -27.42 43.25 41.21
CA GLU A 133 -26.82 43.72 42.46
C GLU A 133 -26.64 42.48 43.36
N LEU A 134 -25.49 41.83 43.21
CA LEU A 134 -25.13 40.62 43.95
C LEU A 134 -24.86 41.01 45.41
N PRO A 135 -25.58 40.40 46.37
CA PRO A 135 -25.28 40.59 47.79
C PRO A 135 -23.88 40.05 48.08
N ALA A 136 -23.14 40.80 48.89
CA ALA A 136 -21.78 40.47 49.31
C ALA A 136 -21.71 39.04 49.88
N ILE A 137 -21.12 38.13 49.11
CA ILE A 137 -20.75 36.81 49.61
C ILE A 137 -19.41 36.98 50.32
N GLU A 138 -19.47 37.03 51.65
CA GLU A 138 -18.33 37.09 52.55
C GLU A 138 -17.49 35.82 52.38
N SER A 139 -16.38 35.94 51.66
CA SER A 139 -15.48 34.83 51.33
C SER A 139 -14.53 34.51 52.48
N LYS A 140 -14.99 33.70 53.44
CA LYS A 140 -14.09 32.88 54.27
C LYS A 140 -13.66 31.63 53.49
N ALA A 141 -12.67 31.78 52.62
CA ALA A 141 -11.94 30.65 52.05
C ALA A 141 -10.55 30.59 52.70
N GLU A 142 -10.48 29.79 53.76
CA GLU A 142 -9.27 29.44 54.50
C GLU A 142 -8.32 28.67 53.58
N PHE A 143 -7.25 29.34 53.18
CA PHE A 143 -6.17 28.83 52.33
C PHE A 143 -5.35 27.80 53.12
N LYS A 144 -5.73 26.52 53.02
CA LYS A 144 -4.98 25.40 53.57
C LYS A 144 -3.90 24.94 52.58
N LYS A 145 -2.67 25.31 52.90
CA LYS A 145 -1.44 24.99 52.17
C LYS A 145 -0.94 23.61 52.60
N ASP A 146 -1.37 22.57 51.91
CA ASP A 146 -0.82 21.23 52.12
C ASP A 146 0.33 21.01 51.13
N ASN A 147 1.54 21.25 51.65
CA ASN A 147 2.79 20.66 51.16
C ASN A 147 2.63 19.14 51.13
N ASN A 148 2.88 18.49 49.99
CA ASN A 148 3.60 17.23 50.05
C ASN A 148 4.45 17.00 48.80
N GLU A 149 5.73 17.00 49.08
CA GLU A 149 6.85 16.65 48.21
C GLU A 149 6.89 15.12 48.06
N GLY A 150 7.35 14.64 46.90
CA GLY A 150 7.92 13.31 46.77
C GLY A 150 7.05 12.26 46.08
N LEU A 151 7.36 11.98 44.81
CA LEU A 151 7.99 10.70 44.44
C LEU A 151 8.41 10.77 42.96
N MET A 152 9.67 11.14 42.74
CA MET A 152 10.35 10.96 41.46
C MET A 152 11.11 9.63 41.56
N GLY A 153 10.56 8.58 40.95
CA GLY A 153 11.17 7.26 40.84
C GLY A 153 11.84 7.07 39.46
N PRO A 154 12.95 6.32 39.38
CA PRO A 154 13.87 6.40 38.25
C PRO A 154 13.47 5.57 37.03
N ILE A 155 13.89 6.12 35.89
CA ILE A 155 13.92 5.55 34.55
C ILE A 155 14.78 4.28 34.53
N ARG A 156 14.23 3.17 34.02
CA ARG A 156 15.00 1.98 33.60
C ARG A 156 14.74 1.73 32.11
N PRO A 157 15.74 1.81 31.23
CA PRO A 157 15.66 1.24 29.88
C PRO A 157 16.12 -0.21 29.92
N GLU A 158 15.34 -1.12 29.35
CA GLU A 158 15.71 -2.52 29.15
C GLU A 158 15.80 -2.81 27.64
N ARG A 159 16.87 -3.54 27.30
CA ARG A 159 17.46 -3.84 26.00
C ARG A 159 16.51 -4.17 24.85
#